data_AF-A0A9N8ZJ93-F1
#
_entry.id   AF-A0A9N8ZJ93-F1
#
_cell.length_a   1.000
_cell.length_b   1.000
_cell.length_c   1.000
_cell.angle_alpha   90.00
_cell.angle_beta   90.00
_cell.angle_gamma   90.00
#
_symmetry.space_group_name_H-M   'P 1'
#
loop_
_entity.id
_entity.type
_entity.pdbx_description
1 polymer ?
#
loop_
_entity_poly.entity_id
_entity_poly.type
_entity_poly.pdbx_seq_one_letter_code
_entity_poly.pdbx_strand_id
1 'polypeptide(L)'
;MKDTDSVSEAPLTDESNLLVLIIDTNPFAWAKAAATPGGLSFDQALSQILVFINAHLALKHDNRLAVIASHVGVSKFLYPIPEANAHLIEEIDSSNDSNMYQTFRAVNQHVTAGAINLLKDVDTQISTLDQCK
;
A
#
# COMPACT_ATOMS: atom_id res chain seq x y z
N MET A 1 18.53 35.76 44.55
CA MET A 1 19.11 34.55 43.95
C MET A 1 17.97 33.89 43.19
N LYS A 2 18.06 33.77 41.87
CA LYS A 2 16.94 33.36 41.02
C LYS A 2 16.99 31.83 40.91
N ASP A 3 16.00 31.16 41.49
CA ASP A 3 15.82 29.73 41.34
C ASP A 3 15.54 29.44 39.86
N THR A 4 16.51 28.83 39.19
CA THR A 4 16.36 28.34 37.82
C THR A 4 15.88 26.91 37.92
N ASP A 5 14.57 26.71 37.80
CA ASP A 5 13.97 25.41 37.53
C ASP A 5 14.59 24.85 36.25
N SER A 6 15.47 23.87 36.44
CA SER A 6 16.06 23.07 35.37
C SER A 6 15.05 22.00 35.00
N VAL A 7 14.09 22.37 34.16
CA VAL A 7 13.26 21.39 33.47
C VAL A 7 14.19 20.63 32.54
N SER A 8 14.51 19.38 32.88
CA SER A 8 15.20 18.46 32.01
C SER A 8 14.29 18.15 30.83
N GLU A 9 14.51 18.79 29.68
CA GLU A 9 14.00 18.27 28.42
C GLU A 9 14.60 16.88 28.22
N ALA A 10 13.77 15.85 28.33
CA ALA A 10 14.11 14.54 27.82
C ALA A 10 14.50 14.69 26.34
N PRO A 11 15.52 13.98 25.83
CA PRO A 11 15.88 14.10 24.43
C PRO A 11 14.61 13.80 23.62
N LEU A 12 14.24 14.72 22.73
CA LEU A 12 13.15 14.53 21.79
C LEU A 12 13.53 13.30 20.95
N THR A 13 13.11 12.12 21.40
CA THR A 13 13.16 10.92 20.59
C THR A 13 12.27 11.22 19.41
N ASP A 14 12.82 11.18 18.19
CA ASP A 14 12.00 11.30 17.00
C ASP A 14 11.01 10.14 17.02
N GLU A 15 9.78 10.39 17.47
CA GLU A 15 8.75 9.38 17.59
C GLU A 15 8.28 9.05 16.17
N SER A 16 8.76 7.93 15.63
CA SER A 16 8.35 7.40 14.33
C SER A 16 6.91 6.89 14.41
N ASN A 17 6.07 7.26 13.44
CA ASN A 17 4.69 6.75 13.37
C ASN A 17 4.60 5.52 12.48
N LEU A 18 3.76 4.54 12.85
CA LEU A 18 3.46 3.38 12.02
C LEU A 18 2.01 3.47 11.51
N LEU A 19 1.85 3.43 10.18
CA LEU A 19 0.55 3.26 9.52
C LEU A 19 0.41 1.81 9.03
N VAL A 20 -0.65 1.13 9.45
CA VAL A 20 -1.01 -0.20 8.94
C VAL A 20 -2.33 -0.09 8.18
N LEU A 21 -2.32 -0.42 6.89
CA LEU A 21 -3.48 -0.38 6.01
C LEU A 21 -3.89 -1.80 5.61
N ILE A 22 -5.14 -2.16 5.86
CA ILE A 22 -5.73 -3.41 5.37
C ILE A 22 -6.71 -3.05 4.24
N ILE A 23 -6.41 -3.52 3.04
CA ILE A 23 -7.21 -3.26 1.83
C ILE A 23 -7.99 -4.51 1.48
N ASP A 24 -9.32 -4.42 1.46
CA ASP A 24 -10.15 -5.47 0.88
C ASP A 24 -9.95 -5.49 -0.64
N THR A 25 -9.60 -6.65 -1.19
CA THR A 25 -9.36 -6.90 -2.61
C THR A 25 -10.34 -7.92 -3.17
N ASN A 26 -11.51 -8.07 -2.55
CA ASN A 26 -12.59 -8.91 -3.07
C ASN A 26 -13.13 -8.36 -4.41
N PRO A 27 -12.89 -9.03 -5.55
CA PRO A 27 -13.28 -8.50 -6.86
C PRO A 27 -14.79 -8.40 -7.03
N PHE A 28 -15.58 -9.25 -6.37
CA PHE A 28 -17.04 -9.19 -6.46
C PHE A 28 -17.60 -7.94 -5.76
N ALA A 29 -17.03 -7.58 -4.61
CA ALA A 29 -17.42 -6.37 -3.89
C ALA A 29 -17.10 -5.12 -4.71
N TRP A 30 -15.89 -5.06 -5.29
CA TRP A 30 -15.46 -3.95 -6.13
C TRP A 30 -16.21 -3.86 -7.47
N ALA A 31 -16.54 -4.99 -8.09
CA ALA A 31 -17.37 -5.01 -9.30
C ALA A 31 -18.78 -4.46 -9.02
N LYS A 32 -19.40 -4.86 -7.90
CA LYS A 32 -20.70 -4.32 -7.47
C LYS A 32 -20.63 -2.83 -7.15
N ALA A 33 -19.57 -2.39 -6.48
CA ALA A 33 -19.34 -0.98 -6.18
C ALA A 33 -19.22 -0.16 -7.47
N ALA A 34 -18.41 -0.60 -8.43
CA ALA A 34 -18.21 0.06 -9.71
C ALA A 34 -19.48 0.10 -10.59
N ALA A 35 -20.35 -0.90 -10.50
CA ALA A 35 -21.61 -0.95 -11.24
C ALA A 35 -22.70 0.00 -10.70
N THR A 36 -22.51 0.57 -9.50
CA THR A 36 -23.47 1.49 -8.89
C THR A 36 -23.30 2.90 -9.50
N PRO A 37 -24.38 3.64 -9.81
CA PRO A 37 -24.26 5.01 -10.29
C PRO A 37 -23.50 5.90 -9.29
N GLY A 38 -22.38 6.50 -9.75
CA GLY A 38 -21.47 7.26 -8.87
C GLY A 38 -20.59 6.40 -7.97
N GLY A 39 -20.54 5.09 -8.21
CA GLY A 39 -19.71 4.14 -7.48
C GLY A 39 -18.21 4.31 -7.75
N LEU A 40 -17.41 3.81 -6.82
CA LEU A 40 -15.95 3.92 -6.84
C LEU A 40 -15.35 2.60 -7.35
N SER A 41 -14.53 2.66 -8.40
CA SER A 41 -13.76 1.49 -8.85
C SER A 41 -12.57 1.23 -7.93
N PHE A 42 -12.04 0.00 -7.97
CA PHE A 42 -10.84 -0.35 -7.21
C PHE A 42 -9.64 0.51 -7.59
N ASP A 43 -9.39 0.74 -8.89
CA ASP A 43 -8.28 1.57 -9.36
C ASP A 43 -8.38 3.02 -8.89
N GLN A 44 -9.59 3.58 -8.86
CA GLN A 44 -9.83 4.92 -8.34
C GLN A 44 -9.56 4.98 -6.83
N ALA A 45 -10.06 3.99 -6.07
CA ALA A 45 -9.81 3.89 -4.64
C ALA A 45 -8.31 3.75 -4.35
N LEU A 46 -7.61 2.86 -5.08
CA LEU A 46 -6.19 2.61 -4.94
C LEU A 46 -5.37 3.88 -5.23
N SER A 47 -5.73 4.63 -6.26
CA SER A 47 -5.06 5.90 -6.59
C SER A 47 -5.15 6.91 -5.42
N GLN A 48 -6.32 7.03 -4.77
CA GLN A 48 -6.48 7.89 -3.60
C GLN A 48 -5.72 7.37 -2.38
N ILE A 49 -5.69 6.04 -2.18
CA ILE A 49 -4.92 5.39 -1.13
C ILE A 49 -3.42 5.68 -1.29
N LEU A 50 -2.88 5.63 -2.51
CA LEU A 50 -1.48 5.93 -2.77
C LEU A 50 -1.15 7.39 -2.44
N VAL A 51 -2.05 8.34 -2.74
CA VAL A 51 -1.88 9.74 -2.32
C VAL A 51 -1.84 9.86 -0.80
N PHE A 52 -2.74 9.17 -0.09
CA PHE A 52 -2.76 9.14 1.37
C PHE A 52 -1.48 8.52 1.97
N ILE A 53 -1.00 7.42 1.41
CA ILE A 53 0.26 6.77 1.80
C ILE A 53 1.43 7.73 1.62
N ASN A 54 1.54 8.37 0.45
CA ASN A 54 2.63 9.32 0.17
C ASN A 54 2.56 10.54 1.08
N ALA A 55 1.36 11.02 1.41
CA ALA A 55 1.19 12.09 2.40
C ALA A 55 1.67 11.65 3.80
N HIS A 56 1.33 10.44 4.26
CA HIS A 56 1.83 9.90 5.53
C HIS A 56 3.36 9.81 5.56
N LEU A 57 3.97 9.28 4.50
CA LEU A 57 5.43 9.18 4.41
C LEU A 57 6.12 10.54 4.25
N ALA A 58 5.43 11.56 3.73
CA ALA A 58 5.95 12.92 3.62
C ALA A 58 5.98 13.68 4.96
N LEU A 59 5.14 13.29 5.93
CA LEU A 59 5.06 13.98 7.24
C LEU A 59 6.35 13.84 8.04
N LYS A 60 6.96 12.65 8.04
CA LYS A 60 8.26 12.40 8.66
C LYS A 60 9.02 11.32 7.90
N HIS A 61 10.32 11.51 7.77
CA HIS A 61 11.23 10.58 7.08
C HIS A 61 11.32 9.19 7.72
N ASP A 62 11.01 9.08 9.02
CA ASP A 62 11.05 7.84 9.79
C ASP A 62 9.66 7.18 9.93
N ASN A 63 8.61 7.76 9.32
CA ASN A 63 7.29 7.17 9.29
C ASN A 63 7.33 5.82 8.56
N ARG A 64 6.76 4.80 9.22
CA ARG A 64 6.70 3.43 8.72
C ARG A 64 5.32 3.11 8.17
N LEU A 65 5.29 2.15 7.25
CA LEU A 65 4.09 1.70 6.56
C LEU A 65 4.06 0.18 6.47
N ALA A 66 2.88 -0.40 6.68
CA ALA A 66 2.55 -1.75 6.26
C ALA A 66 1.23 -1.73 5.50
N VAL A 67 1.16 -2.40 4.35
CA VAL A 67 -0.04 -2.53 3.52
C VAL A 67 -0.31 -4.01 3.31
N ILE A 68 -1.49 -4.45 3.73
CA ILE A 68 -1.94 -5.84 3.67
C ILE A 68 -3.18 -5.91 2.80
N ALA A 69 -3.16 -6.75 1.78
CA ALA A 69 -4.35 -7.09 1.02
C ALA A 69 -5.09 -8.25 1.69
N SER A 70 -6.37 -8.03 1.99
CA SER A 70 -7.33 -9.08 2.32
C SER A 70 -7.99 -9.53 1.02
N HIS A 71 -7.60 -10.69 0.51
CA HIS A 71 -8.11 -11.25 -0.73
C HIS A 71 -8.98 -12.49 -0.46
N VAL A 72 -9.66 -12.99 -1.49
CA VAL A 72 -10.53 -14.17 -1.34
C VAL A 72 -9.68 -15.39 -0.99
N GLY A 73 -9.84 -15.89 0.24
CA GLY A 73 -9.15 -17.08 0.74
C GLY A 73 -7.68 -16.89 1.13
N VAL A 74 -7.11 -15.69 0.97
CA VAL A 74 -5.72 -15.40 1.33
C VAL A 74 -5.52 -13.95 1.73
N SER A 75 -4.60 -13.68 2.65
CA SER A 75 -4.10 -12.32 2.90
C SER A 75 -2.62 -12.24 2.55
N LYS A 76 -2.20 -11.19 1.85
CA LYS A 76 -0.80 -11.00 1.45
C LYS A 76 -0.34 -9.59 1.81
N PHE A 77 0.92 -9.46 2.23
CA PHE A 77 1.55 -8.15 2.30
C PHE A 77 1.76 -7.62 0.89
N LEU A 78 1.25 -6.40 0.65
CA LEU A 78 1.62 -5.60 -0.51
C LEU A 78 2.89 -4.79 -0.21
N TYR A 79 3.08 -4.40 1.05
CA TYR A 79 4.28 -3.75 1.56
C TYR A 79 4.42 -3.98 3.08
N PRO A 80 5.62 -4.16 3.64
CA PRO A 80 6.87 -4.40 2.94
C PRO A 80 6.85 -5.76 2.24
N ILE A 81 7.60 -5.88 1.15
CA ILE A 81 7.80 -7.17 0.48
C ILE A 81 8.96 -7.92 1.16
N PRO A 82 8.91 -9.27 1.22
CA PRO A 82 10.04 -10.05 1.67
C PRO A 82 11.28 -9.74 0.82
N GLU A 83 12.46 -9.63 1.43
CA GLU A 83 13.71 -9.25 0.73
C GLU A 83 14.03 -10.14 -0.48
N ALA A 84 13.63 -11.42 -0.42
CA ALA A 84 13.79 -12.37 -1.53
C ALA A 84 13.09 -11.94 -2.83
N ASN A 85 12.05 -11.09 -2.75
CA ASN A 85 11.26 -10.64 -3.88
C ASN A 85 11.57 -9.18 -4.29
N ALA A 86 12.48 -8.51 -3.59
CA ALA A 86 12.81 -7.10 -3.86
C ALA A 86 13.43 -6.89 -5.25
N HIS A 87 14.30 -7.81 -5.68
CA HIS A 87 14.98 -7.73 -6.99
C HIS A 87 14.05 -7.93 -8.19
N LEU A 88 12.91 -8.60 -8.03
CA LEU A 88 11.99 -8.91 -9.14
C LEU A 88 11.20 -7.68 -9.61
N ILE A 89 11.16 -6.61 -8.81
CA ILE A 89 10.30 -5.47 -9.05
C ILE A 89 11.08 -4.27 -9.60
N GLU A 90 12.40 -4.17 -9.36
CA GLU A 90 13.24 -3.11 -9.94
C GLU A 90 13.23 -3.09 -11.49
N GLU A 91 12.95 -4.23 -12.14
CA GLU A 91 12.93 -4.35 -13.60
C GLU A 91 11.61 -3.93 -14.26
N ILE A 92 10.51 -3.79 -13.50
CA ILE A 92 9.16 -3.65 -14.09
C ILE A 92 8.84 -2.21 -14.54
N ASP A 93 9.58 -1.19 -14.08
CA ASP A 93 9.24 0.21 -14.37
C ASP A 93 10.43 1.05 -14.86
N SER A 94 10.57 1.14 -16.17
CA SER A 94 11.43 2.10 -16.87
C SER A 94 10.76 3.46 -17.12
N SER A 95 9.54 3.71 -16.62
CA SER A 95 8.93 5.05 -16.65
C SER A 95 9.43 5.86 -15.45
N ASN A 96 10.63 6.39 -15.62
CA ASN A 96 11.35 7.13 -14.60
C ASN A 96 10.68 8.49 -14.36
N ASP A 97 9.73 8.55 -13.44
CA ASP A 97 9.34 9.81 -12.77
C ASP A 97 10.54 10.28 -11.93
N SER A 98 11.51 10.88 -12.63
CA SER A 98 12.81 11.30 -12.09
C SER A 98 12.69 12.32 -10.95
N ASN A 99 11.49 12.87 -10.75
CA ASN A 99 11.17 13.85 -9.72
C ASN A 99 10.48 13.25 -8.49
N MET A 100 10.18 11.94 -8.45
CA MET A 100 9.52 11.32 -7.30
C MET A 100 10.53 10.80 -6.28
N TYR A 101 10.23 11.04 -4.99
CA TYR A 101 11.03 10.50 -3.89
C TYR A 101 11.09 8.96 -3.97
N GLN A 102 12.30 8.40 -3.84
CA GLN A 102 12.56 6.98 -4.11
C GLN A 102 11.69 6.04 -3.28
N THR A 103 11.48 6.36 -2.00
CA THR A 103 10.60 5.55 -1.13
C THR A 103 9.16 5.57 -1.61
N PHE A 104 8.64 6.71 -2.08
CA PHE A 104 7.27 6.79 -2.61
C PHE A 104 7.16 5.95 -3.88
N ARG A 105 8.15 6.02 -4.76
CA ARG A 105 8.18 5.20 -5.97
C ARG A 105 8.14 3.72 -5.65
N ALA A 106 9.04 3.25 -4.78
CA ALA A 106 9.11 1.84 -4.40
C ALA A 106 7.80 1.36 -3.75
N VAL A 107 7.25 2.15 -2.82
CA VAL A 107 5.98 1.81 -2.16
C VAL A 107 4.81 1.79 -3.15
N ASN A 108 4.66 2.83 -3.98
CA ASN A 108 3.60 2.90 -4.99
C ASN A 108 3.65 1.72 -5.96
N GLN A 109 4.85 1.40 -6.43
CA GLN A 109 5.07 0.29 -7.35
C GLN A 109 4.72 -1.05 -6.70
N HIS A 110 5.18 -1.31 -5.47
CA HIS A 110 4.90 -2.56 -4.76
C HIS A 110 3.41 -2.74 -4.46
N VAL A 111 2.76 -1.68 -3.96
CA VAL A 111 1.34 -1.71 -3.63
C VAL A 111 0.50 -1.93 -4.89
N THR A 112 0.81 -1.25 -5.98
CA THR A 112 0.07 -1.36 -7.24
C THR A 112 0.28 -2.72 -7.90
N ALA A 113 1.54 -3.15 -8.07
CA ALA A 113 1.85 -4.43 -8.68
C ALA A 113 1.27 -5.60 -7.88
N GLY A 114 1.40 -5.57 -6.55
CA GLY A 114 0.84 -6.60 -5.68
C GLY A 114 -0.69 -6.65 -5.74
N ALA A 115 -1.37 -5.50 -5.74
CA ALA A 115 -2.82 -5.44 -5.87
C ALA A 115 -3.30 -5.98 -7.23
N ILE A 116 -2.66 -5.59 -8.33
CA ILE A 116 -2.99 -6.07 -9.68
C ILE A 116 -2.78 -7.59 -9.79
N ASN A 117 -1.67 -8.11 -9.26
CA ASN A 117 -1.39 -9.54 -9.30
C ASN A 117 -2.45 -10.36 -8.54
N LEU A 118 -2.91 -9.86 -7.39
CA LEU A 118 -3.99 -10.51 -6.64
C LEU A 118 -5.32 -10.52 -7.40
N LEU A 119 -5.67 -9.43 -8.09
CA LEU A 119 -6.91 -9.38 -8.85
C LEU A 119 -6.88 -10.32 -10.07
N LYS A 120 -5.73 -10.46 -10.74
CA LYS A 120 -5.53 -11.42 -11.85
C LYS A 120 -5.62 -12.89 -11.42
N ASP A 121 -5.19 -13.21 -10.18
CA ASP A 121 -5.25 -14.58 -9.66
C ASP A 121 -6.70 -15.12 -9.61
N VAL A 122 -7.70 -14.25 -9.42
CA VAL A 122 -9.11 -14.65 -9.37
C VAL A 122 -9.66 -15.05 -10.75
N ASP A 123 -9.29 -14.33 -11.80
CA ASP A 123 -9.73 -14.65 -13.17
C ASP A 123 -9.30 -16.08 -13.55
N THR A 124 -8.13 -16.51 -13.07
CA THR A 124 -7.60 -17.85 -13.29
C THR A 124 -8.40 -18.93 -12.51
N GLN A 125 -8.80 -18.63 -11.28
CA GLN A 125 -9.61 -19.54 -10.44
C GLN A 125 -11.06 -19.67 -10.94
N ILE A 126 -11.69 -18.57 -11.38
CA ILE A 126 -13.06 -18.57 -11.93
C ILE A 126 -13.11 -19.39 -13.22
N SER A 127 -12.14 -19.20 -14.12
CA SER A 127 -12.03 -19.97 -15.37
C SER A 127 -11.94 -21.49 -15.13
N THR A 128 -11.31 -21.89 -14.02
CA THR A 128 -11.12 -23.30 -13.67
C THR A 128 -12.40 -23.91 -13.07
N LEU A 129 -13.18 -23.12 -12.33
CA LEU A 129 -14.45 -23.56 -11.73
C LEU A 129 -15.58 -23.70 -12.77
N ASP A 130 -15.61 -22.86 -13.79
CA ASP A 130 -16.60 -22.96 -14.89
C ASP A 130 -16.33 -24.13 -15.85
N GLN A 131 -15.12 -24.70 -15.86
CA GLN A 131 -14.80 -25.91 -16.66
C GLN A 131 -15.16 -27.23 -15.96
N CYS A 132 -15.60 -27.19 -14.70
CA CYS A 132 -16.00 -28.39 -13.93
C CYS A 132 -17.52 -28.61 -13.90
N LYS A 133 -18.29 -27.90 -14.74
CA LYS A 133 -19.73 -28.09 -14.97
C LYS A 133 -19.99 -28.54 -16.39
#